data_AF-A0A851H258-F1
#
_entry.id   AF-A0A851H258-F1
#
_cell.length_a   1.000
_cell.length_b   1.000
_cell.length_c   1.000
_cell.angle_alpha   90.00
_cell.angle_beta   90.00
_cell.angle_gamma   90.00
#
_symmetry.space_group_name_H-M   'P 1'
#
loop_
_entity.id
_entity.type
_entity.pdbx_description
1 polymer ?
#
loop_
_entity_poly.entity_id
_entity_poly.type
_entity_poly.pdbx_seq_one_letter_code
_entity_poly.pdbx_strand_id
1 'polypeptide(L)'
;MTNLYRLRRDFMQKFDLPAPTTPGHYPDTLPMWETMLQEEMAEFLHALQEFKQLAACDQQEQIRRMAELTAEGVDVLNVLTGLLLSQGMPLEAMTEAIHQANLRKQIDGKVVRRADGKILKPEGWQAADKCAVIRRALTLHHPTADND
;
A
#
# COMPACT_ATOMS: atom_id res chain seq x y z
N MET A 1 10.53 9.49 -12.69
CA MET A 1 10.53 8.42 -11.66
C MET A 1 9.20 7.69 -11.71
N THR A 2 9.24 6.37 -11.85
CA THR A 2 8.05 5.50 -11.83
C THR A 2 7.77 5.12 -10.38
N ASN A 3 6.52 5.29 -9.92
CA ASN A 3 6.10 4.80 -8.61
C ASN A 3 5.34 3.47 -8.80
N LEU A 4 5.26 2.67 -7.73
CA LEU A 4 4.57 1.37 -7.69
C LEU A 4 3.15 1.46 -8.28
N TYR A 5 2.39 2.50 -7.93
CA TYR A 5 1.01 2.68 -8.38
C TYR A 5 0.90 2.87 -9.90
N ARG A 6 1.85 3.54 -10.54
CA ARG A 6 1.89 3.68 -12.00
C ARG A 6 2.24 2.36 -12.68
N LEU A 7 3.23 1.62 -12.16
CA LEU A 7 3.56 0.28 -12.68
C LEU A 7 2.35 -0.65 -12.59
N ARG A 8 1.63 -0.61 -11.45
CA ARG A 8 0.49 -1.48 -11.26
C ARG A 8 -0.68 -1.12 -12.18
N ARG A 9 -0.97 0.17 -12.40
CA ARG A 9 -1.97 0.59 -13.40
C ARG A 9 -1.61 0.13 -14.81
N ASP A 10 -0.34 0.27 -15.22
CA ASP A 10 0.13 -0.20 -16.53
C ASP A 10 -0.04 -1.71 -16.69
N PHE A 11 0.31 -2.50 -15.66
CA PHE A 11 0.03 -3.93 -15.63
C PHE A 11 -1.47 -4.22 -15.77
N MET A 12 -2.30 -3.60 -14.93
CA MET A 12 -3.75 -3.84 -14.96
C MET A 12 -4.36 -3.52 -16.33
N GLN A 13 -3.92 -2.43 -16.96
CA GLN A 13 -4.34 -2.07 -18.31
C GLN A 13 -3.91 -3.11 -19.36
N LYS A 14 -2.67 -3.62 -19.30
CA LYS A 14 -2.15 -4.62 -20.25
C LYS A 14 -2.76 -6.01 -20.10
N PHE A 15 -3.34 -6.29 -18.94
CA PHE A 15 -3.95 -7.57 -18.59
C PHE A 15 -5.50 -7.47 -18.50
N ASP A 16 -6.09 -6.39 -19.02
CA ASP A 16 -7.54 -6.16 -19.04
C ASP A 16 -8.22 -6.26 -17.66
N LEU A 17 -7.49 -5.89 -16.60
CA LEU A 17 -8.01 -5.85 -15.23
C LEU A 17 -8.69 -4.49 -14.95
N PRO A 18 -9.90 -4.47 -14.37
CA PRO A 18 -10.59 -3.22 -14.04
C PRO A 18 -9.79 -2.35 -13.07
N ALA A 19 -9.56 -1.09 -13.47
CA ALA A 19 -8.90 -0.06 -12.65
C ALA A 19 -9.69 1.26 -12.76
N PRO A 20 -10.89 1.35 -12.14
CA PRO A 20 -11.71 2.55 -12.21
C PRO A 20 -10.95 3.76 -11.66
N THR A 21 -11.23 4.94 -12.21
CA THR A 21 -10.59 6.19 -11.77
C THR A 21 -11.35 6.87 -10.63
N THR A 22 -12.61 6.49 -10.41
CA THR A 22 -13.46 7.03 -9.35
C THR A 22 -13.54 6.03 -8.19
N PRO A 23 -13.38 6.47 -6.93
CA PRO A 23 -13.59 5.61 -5.78
C PRO A 23 -15.03 5.08 -5.75
N GLY A 24 -15.19 3.78 -5.55
CA GLY A 24 -16.51 3.15 -5.54
C GLY A 24 -16.48 1.72 -5.01
N HIS A 25 -17.64 1.09 -4.99
CA HIS A 25 -17.79 -0.32 -4.64
C HIS A 25 -17.93 -1.14 -5.92
N TYR A 26 -16.89 -1.90 -6.26
CA TYR A 26 -16.79 -2.72 -7.47
C TYR A 26 -16.66 -4.20 -7.07
N PRO A 27 -17.79 -4.86 -6.74
CA PRO A 27 -17.80 -6.14 -6.05
C PRO A 27 -17.23 -7.30 -6.88
N ASP A 28 -17.37 -7.24 -8.21
CA ASP A 28 -17.05 -8.37 -9.10
C ASP A 28 -15.58 -8.79 -9.05
N THR A 29 -14.67 -7.86 -8.70
CA THR A 29 -13.23 -8.14 -8.63
C THR A 29 -12.76 -8.50 -7.22
N LEU A 30 -13.56 -8.23 -6.18
CA LEU A 30 -13.14 -8.38 -4.79
C LEU A 30 -12.76 -9.82 -4.42
N PRO A 31 -13.52 -10.87 -4.79
CA PRO A 31 -13.17 -12.23 -4.42
C PRO A 31 -11.80 -12.66 -4.98
N MET A 32 -11.50 -12.29 -6.23
CA MET A 32 -10.22 -12.59 -6.85
C MET A 32 -9.07 -11.89 -6.11
N TRP A 33 -9.20 -10.58 -5.85
CA TRP A 33 -8.16 -9.84 -5.14
C TRP A 33 -7.98 -10.27 -3.68
N GLU A 34 -9.05 -10.68 -3.01
CA GLU A 34 -9.00 -11.24 -1.66
C GLU A 34 -8.20 -12.55 -1.64
N THR A 35 -8.50 -13.48 -2.54
CA THR A 35 -7.75 -14.74 -2.68
C THR A 35 -6.27 -14.48 -2.96
N MET A 36 -5.96 -13.65 -3.96
CA MET A 36 -4.56 -13.31 -4.27
C MET A 36 -3.85 -12.70 -3.06
N LEU A 37 -4.50 -11.78 -2.33
CA LEU A 37 -3.87 -11.15 -1.17
C LEU A 37 -3.59 -12.16 -0.04
N GLN A 38 -4.46 -13.16 0.13
CA GLN A 38 -4.25 -14.22 1.11
C GLN A 38 -3.08 -15.12 0.71
N GLU A 39 -2.97 -15.49 -0.57
CA GLU A 39 -1.89 -16.31 -1.13
C GLU A 39 -0.53 -15.62 -0.96
N GLU A 40 -0.37 -14.41 -1.49
CA GLU A 40 0.88 -13.65 -1.42
C GLU A 40 1.30 -13.35 0.02
N MET A 41 0.33 -13.07 0.91
CA MET A 41 0.64 -12.86 2.32
C MET A 41 1.15 -14.15 2.98
N ALA A 42 0.61 -15.31 2.61
CA ALA A 42 1.08 -16.58 3.15
C ALA A 42 2.52 -16.88 2.68
N GLU A 43 2.83 -16.62 1.41
CA GLU A 43 4.17 -16.79 0.83
C GLU A 43 5.19 -15.83 1.47
N PHE A 44 4.83 -14.55 1.61
CA PHE A 44 5.66 -13.58 2.32
C PHE A 44 5.92 -13.96 3.78
N LEU A 45 4.89 -14.43 4.50
CA LEU A 45 5.04 -14.88 5.88
C LEU A 45 5.95 -16.12 5.97
N HIS A 46 5.89 -17.02 5.00
CA HIS A 46 6.79 -18.17 4.91
C HIS A 46 8.24 -17.71 4.67
N ALA A 47 8.49 -16.86 3.67
CA ALA A 47 9.81 -16.30 3.39
C ALA A 47 10.39 -15.53 4.61
N LEU A 48 9.54 -14.81 5.36
CA LEU A 48 9.93 -14.15 6.60
C LEU A 48 10.34 -15.14 7.70
N GLN A 49 9.73 -16.33 7.80
CA GLN A 49 10.19 -17.35 8.76
C GLN A 49 11.56 -17.90 8.37
N GLU A 50 11.79 -18.17 7.08
CA GLU A 50 13.12 -18.60 6.61
C GLU A 50 14.16 -17.51 6.88
N PHE A 51 13.84 -16.25 6.59
CA PHE A 51 14.75 -15.12 6.79
C PHE A 51 15.14 -14.91 8.26
N LYS A 52 14.27 -15.21 9.23
CA LYS A 52 14.63 -15.13 10.66
C LYS A 52 15.79 -16.07 11.05
N GLN A 53 16.03 -17.11 10.26
CA GLN A 53 17.10 -18.09 10.50
C GLN A 53 18.36 -17.81 9.67
N LEU A 54 18.45 -16.65 9.00
CA LEU A 54 19.52 -16.27 8.06
C LEU A 54 20.93 -16.48 8.63
N ALA A 55 21.15 -16.19 9.91
CA ALA A 55 22.46 -16.25 10.54
C ALA A 55 23.06 -17.67 10.61
N ALA A 56 22.25 -18.72 10.47
CA ALA A 56 22.69 -20.11 10.49
C ALA A 56 23.04 -20.67 9.08
N CYS A 57 22.85 -19.87 8.03
CA CYS A 57 23.00 -20.30 6.64
C CYS A 57 24.38 -19.95 6.08
N ASP A 58 24.82 -20.69 5.05
CA ASP A 58 25.97 -20.28 4.23
C ASP A 58 25.63 -19.05 3.36
N GLN A 59 26.64 -18.47 2.71
CA GLN A 59 26.47 -17.25 1.92
C GLN A 59 25.47 -17.39 0.77
N GLN A 60 25.42 -18.56 0.11
CA GLN A 60 24.54 -18.77 -1.03
C GLN A 60 23.07 -18.82 -0.57
N GLU A 61 22.80 -19.55 0.50
CA GLU A 61 21.46 -19.64 1.08
C GLU A 61 21.03 -18.30 1.70
N GLN A 62 21.95 -17.52 2.25
CA GLN A 62 21.65 -16.16 2.71
C GLN A 62 21.17 -15.26 1.55
N ILE A 63 21.86 -15.30 0.41
CA ILE A 63 21.45 -14.55 -0.79
C ILE A 63 20.07 -14.99 -1.26
N ARG A 64 19.80 -16.30 -1.31
CA ARG A 64 18.49 -16.83 -1.70
C ARG A 64 17.39 -16.30 -0.78
N ARG A 65 17.53 -16.41 0.54
CA ARG A 65 16.51 -15.94 1.50
C ARG A 65 16.27 -14.43 1.44
N MET A 66 17.31 -13.63 1.20
CA MET A 66 17.16 -12.20 0.95
C MET A 66 16.37 -11.92 -0.33
N ALA A 67 16.63 -12.69 -1.39
CA ALA A 67 15.91 -12.57 -2.65
C ALA A 67 14.43 -12.93 -2.49
N GLU A 68 14.12 -14.08 -1.89
CA GLU A 68 12.73 -14.51 -1.66
C GLU A 68 11.97 -13.51 -0.79
N LEU A 69 12.52 -13.10 0.36
CA LEU A 69 11.85 -12.12 1.22
C LEU A 69 11.52 -10.81 0.47
N THR A 70 12.41 -10.41 -0.43
CA THR A 70 12.22 -9.19 -1.22
C THR A 70 11.17 -9.39 -2.31
N ALA A 71 11.21 -10.51 -3.03
CA ALA A 71 10.27 -10.84 -4.11
C ALA A 71 8.85 -10.95 -3.57
N GLU A 72 8.63 -11.82 -2.58
CA GLU A 72 7.31 -12.04 -1.97
C GLU A 72 6.75 -10.74 -1.34
N GLY A 73 7.63 -9.91 -0.76
CA GLY A 73 7.24 -8.61 -0.24
C GLY A 73 6.77 -7.65 -1.32
N VAL A 74 7.39 -7.69 -2.51
CA VAL A 74 6.97 -6.90 -3.68
C VAL A 74 5.65 -7.44 -4.25
N ASP A 75 5.41 -8.75 -4.21
CA ASP A 75 4.18 -9.33 -4.71
C ASP A 75 2.98 -9.02 -3.81
N VAL A 76 3.14 -9.04 -2.49
CA VAL A 76 2.16 -8.48 -1.54
C VAL A 76 1.87 -7.00 -1.85
N LEU A 77 2.90 -6.18 -2.11
CA LEU A 77 2.71 -4.77 -2.48
C LEU A 77 1.94 -4.62 -3.79
N ASN A 78 2.20 -5.47 -4.79
CA ASN A 78 1.53 -5.45 -6.08
C ASN A 78 0.05 -5.82 -5.94
N VAL A 79 -0.26 -6.90 -5.22
CA VAL A 79 -1.63 -7.39 -5.05
C VAL A 79 -2.46 -6.45 -4.18
N LEU A 80 -1.91 -5.95 -3.07
CA LEU A 80 -2.60 -4.95 -2.24
C LEU A 80 -2.86 -3.65 -3.03
N THR A 81 -1.88 -3.20 -3.82
CA THR A 81 -2.07 -2.04 -4.71
C THR A 81 -3.14 -2.32 -5.76
N GLY A 82 -3.13 -3.50 -6.38
CA GLY A 82 -4.12 -3.92 -7.37
C GLY A 82 -5.54 -3.95 -6.80
N LEU A 83 -5.71 -4.50 -5.60
CA LEU A 83 -6.97 -4.49 -4.85
C LEU A 83 -7.50 -3.06 -4.64
N LEU A 84 -6.65 -2.13 -4.20
CA LEU A 84 -7.10 -0.77 -3.94
C LEU A 84 -7.40 0.00 -5.24
N LEU A 85 -6.63 -0.23 -6.30
CA LEU A 85 -6.86 0.34 -7.61
C LEU A 85 -8.12 -0.21 -8.29
N SER A 86 -8.46 -1.48 -8.07
CA SER A 86 -9.69 -2.08 -8.61
C SER A 86 -10.95 -1.46 -8.03
N GLN A 87 -10.82 -0.80 -6.87
CA GLN A 87 -11.89 -0.02 -6.23
C GLN A 87 -11.81 1.49 -6.51
N GLY A 88 -10.87 1.92 -7.35
CA GLY A 88 -10.67 3.32 -7.73
C GLY A 88 -10.15 4.21 -6.60
N MET A 89 -9.50 3.62 -5.61
CA MET A 89 -8.99 4.37 -4.46
C MET A 89 -7.84 5.31 -4.86
N PRO A 90 -7.79 6.55 -4.31
CA PRO A 90 -6.79 7.55 -4.69
C PRO A 90 -5.47 7.33 -3.93
N LEU A 91 -4.74 6.27 -4.29
CA LEU A 91 -3.56 5.80 -3.57
C LEU A 91 -2.48 6.88 -3.37
N GLU A 92 -2.13 7.63 -4.42
CA GLU A 92 -1.14 8.71 -4.33
C GLU A 92 -1.52 9.75 -3.27
N ALA A 93 -2.77 10.23 -3.32
CA ALA A 93 -3.24 11.26 -2.39
C ALA A 93 -3.37 10.73 -0.96
N MET A 94 -3.80 9.48 -0.80
CA MET A 94 -3.90 8.84 0.52
C MET A 94 -2.51 8.58 1.12
N THR A 95 -1.55 8.13 0.31
CA THR A 95 -0.16 7.93 0.73
C THR A 95 0.48 9.23 1.17
N GLU A 96 0.30 10.32 0.41
CA GLU A 96 0.80 11.64 0.80
C GLU A 96 0.17 12.09 2.13
N ALA A 97 -1.15 12.00 2.27
CA ALA A 97 -1.84 12.42 3.49
C ALA A 97 -1.38 11.64 4.74
N ILE A 98 -1.19 10.31 4.60
CA ILE A 98 -0.67 9.45 5.67
C ILE A 98 0.80 9.75 5.95
N HIS A 99 1.62 9.98 4.92
CA HIS A 99 3.03 10.32 5.05
C HIS A 99 3.20 11.61 5.85
N GLN A 100 2.47 12.66 5.49
CA GLN A 100 2.48 13.93 6.24
C GLN A 100 2.04 13.74 7.69
N ALA A 101 1.03 12.90 7.96
CA ALA A 101 0.63 12.58 9.32
C ALA A 101 1.71 11.82 10.10
N ASN A 102 2.48 10.95 9.45
CA ASN A 102 3.59 10.26 10.06
C ASN A 102 4.75 11.22 10.39
N LEU A 103 5.08 12.16 9.50
CA LEU A 103 6.10 13.17 9.76
C LEU A 103 5.74 14.09 10.93
N ARG A 104 4.45 14.42 11.12
CA ARG A 104 3.98 15.17 12.29
C ARG A 104 4.18 14.47 13.64
N LYS A 105 4.58 13.20 13.66
CA LYS A 105 4.96 12.52 14.92
C LYS A 105 6.32 13.02 15.45
N GLN A 106 7.09 13.69 14.61
CA GLN A 106 8.35 14.31 14.99
C GLN A 106 8.10 15.69 15.59
N ILE A 107 8.69 15.94 16.75
CA ILE A 107 8.72 17.24 17.43
C ILE A 107 10.19 17.62 17.61
N ASP A 108 10.60 18.78 17.10
CA ASP A 108 11.97 19.30 17.20
C ASP A 108 13.06 18.30 16.78
N GLY A 109 12.84 17.59 15.67
CA GLY A 109 13.83 16.60 15.19
C GLY A 109 13.74 15.22 15.87
N LYS A 110 12.89 15.06 16.89
CA LYS A 110 12.85 13.86 17.73
C LYS A 110 11.50 13.16 17.69
N VAL A 111 11.52 11.85 17.93
CA VAL A 111 10.33 10.99 18.03
C VAL A 111 10.34 10.26 19.38
N VAL A 112 9.17 10.09 19.97
CA VAL A 112 9.02 9.23 21.16
C VAL A 112 8.78 7.79 20.69
N ARG A 113 9.50 6.83 21.28
CA ARG A 113 9.38 5.41 20.95
C ARG A 113 8.94 4.60 22.16
N ARG A 114 8.13 3.57 21.92
CA ARG A 114 7.82 2.51 22.88
C ARG A 114 8.97 1.49 22.92
N ALA A 115 8.98 0.63 23.94
CA ALA A 115 9.99 -0.42 24.14
C ALA A 115 10.17 -1.39 22.95
N ASP A 116 9.12 -1.61 22.14
CA ASP A 116 9.17 -2.42 20.93
C ASP A 116 9.65 -1.64 19.67
N GLY A 117 10.11 -0.41 19.85
CA GLY A 117 10.59 0.47 18.78
C GLY A 117 9.49 1.27 18.07
N LYS A 118 8.20 1.04 18.38
CA LYS A 118 7.08 1.75 17.76
C LYS A 118 7.13 3.24 18.04
N ILE A 119 7.07 4.06 16.97
CA ILE A 119 6.94 5.51 17.08
C ILE A 119 5.55 5.89 17.58
N LEU A 120 5.51 6.65 18.68
CA LEU A 120 4.30 7.14 19.31
C LEU A 120 3.83 8.48 18.72
N LYS A 121 2.57 8.80 18.96
CA LYS A 121 1.98 10.09 18.59
C LYS A 121 2.25 11.08 19.72
N PRO A 122 2.78 12.29 19.45
CA PRO A 122 2.93 13.32 20.46
C PRO A 122 1.58 13.91 20.87
N GLU A 123 1.58 14.71 21.94
CA GLU A 123 0.42 15.51 22.34
C GLU A 123 0.03 16.48 21.21
N GLY A 124 -1.28 16.68 20.99
CA GLY A 124 -1.80 17.53 19.92
C GLY A 124 -1.62 16.99 18.50
N TRP A 125 -1.11 15.76 18.32
CA TRP A 125 -0.92 15.16 17.00
C TRP A 125 -2.23 15.04 16.22
N GLN A 126 -2.22 15.53 14.97
CA GLN A 126 -3.36 15.46 14.06
C GLN A 126 -3.22 14.31 13.06
N ALA A 127 -4.24 13.47 12.98
CA ALA A 127 -4.33 12.38 12.01
C ALA A 127 -4.46 12.91 10.57
N ALA A 128 -4.19 12.04 9.59
CA ALA A 128 -4.56 12.32 8.21
C ALA A 128 -6.09 12.39 8.08
N ASP A 129 -6.63 13.42 7.42
CA ASP A 129 -8.04 13.47 7.06
C ASP A 129 -8.30 12.58 5.82
N LYS A 130 -8.45 11.28 6.09
CA LYS A 130 -8.72 10.26 5.05
C LYS A 130 -10.04 10.54 4.32
N CYS A 131 -11.04 11.07 5.03
CA CYS A 131 -12.35 11.37 4.47
C CYS A 131 -12.27 12.55 3.48
N ALA A 132 -11.47 13.59 3.77
CA ALA A 132 -11.21 14.67 2.81
C ALA A 132 -10.56 14.17 1.53
N VAL A 133 -9.62 13.23 1.63
CA VAL A 133 -8.98 12.61 0.44
C VAL A 133 -10.02 11.93 -0.44
N ILE A 134 -10.90 11.10 0.15
CA ILE A 134 -11.97 10.42 -0.61
C ILE A 134 -12.98 11.43 -1.18
N ARG A 135 -13.45 12.41 -0.39
CA ARG A 135 -14.38 13.45 -0.86
C ARG A 135 -13.80 14.23 -2.04
N ARG A 136 -12.51 14.55 -2.03
CA ARG A 136 -11.84 15.23 -3.14
C ARG A 136 -11.76 14.34 -4.39
N ALA A 137 -11.45 13.06 -4.23
CA ALA A 137 -11.43 12.13 -5.36
C ALA A 137 -12.82 11.95 -5.99
N LEU A 138 -13.89 11.89 -5.19
CA LEU A 138 -15.27 11.82 -5.69
C LEU A 138 -15.69 13.08 -6.47
N THR A 139 -15.22 14.27 -6.07
CA THR A 139 -15.57 15.54 -6.73
C THR A 139 -14.80 15.80 -8.01
N LEU A 140 -13.54 15.36 -8.11
CA LEU A 140 -12.72 15.52 -9.32
C LEU A 140 -13.23 14.69 -10.51
N HIS A 141 -14.06 13.67 -10.27
CA HIS A 141 -14.59 12.77 -11.30
C HIS A 141 -16.09 12.93 -11.55
N HIS A 142 -16.74 13.89 -10.90
CA HIS A 142 -18.04 14.36 -11.34
C HIS A 142 -17.79 15.37 -12.46
N PRO A 143 -18.20 15.11 -13.73
CA PRO A 143 -18.33 16.21 -14.66
C PRO A 143 -19.31 17.17 -13.99
N THR A 144 -18.93 18.44 -13.89
CA THR A 144 -19.90 19.48 -13.59
C THR A 144 -21.10 19.24 -14.50
N ALA A 145 -22.23 18.84 -13.92
CA ALA A 145 -23.49 18.86 -14.64
C ALA A 145 -23.60 20.25 -15.24
N ASP A 146 -23.72 20.31 -16.56
CA ASP A 146 -23.85 21.54 -17.33
C ASP A 146 -24.91 22.40 -16.65
N ASN A 147 -24.46 23.57 -16.17
CA ASN A 147 -25.32 24.70 -15.95
C ASN A 147 -25.43 25.35 -17.34
N ASP A 148 -26.48 25.02 -18.09
CA ASP A 148 -27.22 25.89 -19.01
C ASP A 148 -28.46 25.17 -19.56
#